data_AF-A0A1G1Y0Q3-F1
#
_entry.id   AF-A0A1G1Y0Q3-F1
#
_cell.length_a   1.000
_cell.length_b   1.000
_cell.length_c   1.000
_cell.angle_alpha   90.00
_cell.angle_beta   90.00
_cell.angle_gamma   90.00
#
_symmetry.space_group_name_H-M   'P 1'
#
loop_
_entity.id
_entity.type
_entity.pdbx_description
1 polymer ?
#
loop_
_entity_poly.entity_id
_entity_poly.type
_entity_poly.pdbx_seq_one_letter_code
_entity_poly.pdbx_strand_id
1 'polypeptide(L)' 'MKNSFFTVYIEQDEDGVFVGSVPSIPSCYAQGKTQEEMLDNLRDVLKLCLRNIDTKVLEKTSFVGIQNLKVAHA' A
#
# COMPACT_ATOMS: atom_id res chain seq x y z
N MET A 1 21.69 2.21 7.45
CA MET A 1 20.27 1.80 7.50
C MET A 1 19.89 1.34 6.11
N LYS A 2 19.22 0.19 5.95
CA LYS A 2 18.69 -0.21 4.63
C LYS A 2 17.50 0.69 4.33
N ASN A 3 17.57 1.46 3.25
CA ASN A 3 16.40 2.14 2.70
C ASN A 3 15.68 1.17 1.79
N SER A 4 14.43 0.85 2.13
CA SER A 4 13.55 0.02 1.31
C SER A 4 12.46 0.90 0.70
N PHE A 5 12.24 0.75 -0.60
CA PHE A 5 11.16 1.44 -1.30
C PHE A 5 9.96 0.50 -1.41
N PHE A 6 8.78 1.01 -1.08
CA PHE A 6 7.52 0.29 -1.21
C PHE A 6 6.61 1.05 -2.16
N THR A 7 5.93 0.31 -3.04
CA THR A 7 4.89 0.89 -3.89
C THR A 7 3.60 0.96 -3.08
N VAL A 8 2.97 2.13 -3.09
CA VAL A 8 1.69 2.36 -2.40
C VAL A 8 0.61 2.55 -3.46
N TYR A 9 -0.47 1.79 -3.33
CA TYR A 9 -1.71 2.05 -4.08
C TYR A 9 -2.53 3.04 -3.26
N ILE A 10 -2.93 4.12 -3.91
CA ILE A 10 -3.70 5.18 -3.29
C ILE A 10 -5.05 5.24 -3.99
N GLU A 11 -6.09 5.02 -3.22
CA GLU A 11 -7.48 5.07 -3.64
C GLU A 11 -8.20 6.15 -2.82
N GLN A 12 -9.35 6.59 -3.30
CA GLN A 12 -10.22 7.49 -2.57
C GLN A 12 -11.62 6.87 -2.58
N ASP A 13 -12.23 6.77 -1.40
CA ASP A 13 -13.58 6.23 -1.26
C ASP A 13 -14.67 7.27 -1.61
N GLU A 14 -15.93 6.88 -1.50
CA GLU A 14 -17.09 7.72 -1.79
C GLU A 14 -17.19 8.98 -0.92
N ASP A 15 -16.60 8.98 0.27
CA ASP A 15 -16.61 10.10 1.22
C ASP A 15 -15.39 11.02 1.06
N GLY A 16 -14.52 10.72 0.10
CA GLY A 16 -13.30 11.47 -0.15
C GLY A 16 -12.14 11.11 0.79
N VAL A 17 -12.24 10.03 1.56
CA VAL A 17 -11.17 9.54 2.43
C VAL A 17 -10.12 8.84 1.57
N PHE A 18 -8.85 9.17 1.81
CA PHE A 18 -7.73 8.53 1.13
C PHE A 18 -7.44 7.19 1.80
N VAL A 19 -7.35 6.13 1.00
CA VAL A 19 -6.98 4.78 1.42
C VAL A 19 -5.69 4.38 0.73
N GLY A 20 -4.65 4.11 1.51
CA GLY A 20 -3.35 3.64 1.04
C GLY A 20 -3.16 2.17 1.36
N SER A 21 -2.61 1.40 0.41
CA SER A 21 -2.23 0.01 0.64
C SER A 21 -0.87 -0.32 0.01
N VAL A 22 -0.14 -1.28 0.59
CA VAL A 22 1.15 -1.75 0.05
C VAL A 22 0.97 -3.15 -0.53
N PRO A 23 0.88 -3.33 -1.86
CA PRO A 23 0.55 -4.63 -2.45
C PRO A 23 1.54 -5.75 -2.12
N SER A 24 2.82 -5.40 -1.91
CA SER A 24 3.85 -6.38 -1.52
C SER A 24 3.72 -6.86 -0.08
N ILE A 25 2.89 -6.20 0.74
CA ILE A 25 2.66 -6.58 2.14
C ILE A 25 1.15 -6.77 2.33
N PRO A 26 0.68 -8.03 2.34
CA PRO A 26 -0.71 -8.34 2.63
C PRO A 26 -1.15 -7.68 3.94
N SER A 27 -2.34 -7.08 3.94
CA SER A 27 -2.96 -6.43 5.10
C SER A 27 -2.24 -5.15 5.60
N CYS A 28 -1.32 -4.56 4.84
CA CYS A 28 -0.78 -3.24 5.15
C CYS A 28 -1.59 -2.16 4.43
N TYR A 29 -2.57 -1.60 5.13
CA TYR A 29 -3.39 -0.49 4.67
C TYR A 29 -3.58 0.55 5.78
N ALA A 30 -3.83 1.80 5.37
CA ALA A 30 -4.16 2.90 6.25
C ALA A 30 -5.06 3.89 5.52
N GLN A 31 -5.77 4.71 6.28
CA GLN A 31 -6.66 5.74 5.75
C GLN A 31 -6.35 7.11 6.36
N GLY A 32 -6.79 8.17 5.71
CA GLY A 32 -6.66 9.54 6.20
C GLY A 32 -7.57 10.51 5.44
N LYS A 33 -7.92 11.63 6.07
CA LYS A 33 -8.74 12.67 5.43
C LYS A 33 -7.95 13.42 4.35
N THR A 34 -6.63 13.40 4.44
CA THR A 34 -5.72 13.89 3.41
C THR A 34 -4.75 12.80 2.99
N GLN A 35 -4.17 12.95 1.80
CA GLN A 35 -3.12 12.04 1.32
C GLN A 35 -1.91 12.02 2.27
N GLU A 36 -1.55 13.16 2.87
CA GLU A 36 -0.44 13.25 3.82
C GLU A 36 -0.73 12.46 5.11
N GLU A 37 -1.91 12.66 5.71
CA GLU A 37 -2.35 11.92 6.89
C GLU A 37 -2.37 10.41 6.64
N MET A 38 -2.91 10.00 5.49
CA MET A 38 -2.94 8.60 5.08
C MET A 38 -1.52 8.04 4.97
N LEU A 39 -0.57 8.77 4.36
CA LEU A 39 0.81 8.32 4.21
C LEU A 39 1.54 8.21 5.56
N ASP A 40 1.29 9.13 6.49
CA ASP A 40 1.84 9.07 7.85
C ASP A 40 1.32 7.86 8.61
N ASN A 41 0.00 7.64 8.58
CA ASN A 41 -0.62 6.45 9.16
C ASN A 41 -0.07 5.17 8.53
N LEU A 42 0.10 5.15 7.20
CA LEU A 42 0.62 3.99 6.47
C LEU A 42 2.08 3.69 6.83
N ARG A 43 2.91 4.71 7.05
CA ARG A 43 4.30 4.53 7.49
C ARG A 43 4.36 3.83 8.84
N ASP A 44 3.45 4.16 9.76
CA ASP A 44 3.43 3.54 11.08
C ASP A 44 2.93 2.09 11.04
N VAL A 45 1.89 1.82 10.26
CA VAL A 45 1.42 0.44 10.00
C VAL A 45 2.53 -0.38 9.34
N LEU A 46 3.22 0.17 8.35
CA LEU A 46 4.32 -0.49 7.64
C LEU A 46 5.47 -0.87 8.58
N LYS A 47 5.86 0.03 9.50
CA LYS A 47 6.87 -0.27 10.52
C LYS A 47 6.47 -1.45 11.40
N LEU A 48 5.18 -1.60 11.71
CA LEU A 48 4.67 -2.72 12.50
C LEU A 48 4.66 -4.02 11.68
N CYS A 49 4.19 -3.98 10.43
CA CYS A 49 4.18 -5.14 9.54
C CYS A 49 5.59 -5.69 9.32
N LEU A 50 6.58 -4.83 9.09
CA LEU A 50 7.97 -5.24 8.85
C LEU A 50 8.64 -5.91 10.05
N ARG A 51 8.13 -5.76 11.27
CA ARG A 51 8.66 -6.50 12.44
C ARG A 51 8.32 -7.98 12.39
N ASN A 52 7.21 -8.34 11.74
CA ASN A 52 6.65 -9.69 11.75
C ASN A 52 6.81 -10.44 10.42
N ILE A 53 7.35 -9.78 9.39
CA ILE A 53 7.47 -10.33 8.03
C ILE A 53 8.93 -10.71 7.74
N ASP A 54 9.13 -11.89 7.16
CA ASP A 54 10.44 -12.27 6.62
C ASP A 54 10.74 -11.44 5.37
N THR A 55 11.66 -10.47 5.51
CA THR A 55 12.11 -9.59 4.43
C THR A 55 12.62 -10.33 3.20
N LYS A 56 13.08 -11.58 3.31
CA LYS A 56 13.49 -12.41 2.16
C LYS A 56 12.33 -12.79 1.24
N VAL A 57 11.09 -12.74 1.73
CA VAL A 57 9.90 -12.96 0.91
C VAL A 57 9.61 -11.73 0.05
N LEU A 58 9.81 -10.53 0.60
CA LEU A 58 9.59 -9.27 -0.09
C LEU A 58 10.59 -9.04 -1.23
N GLU A 59 11.84 -9.51 -1.08
CA GLU A 59 12.88 -9.42 -2.12
C GLU A 59 12.62 -10.31 -3.35
N LYS A 60 11.65 -11.23 -3.31
CA LYS A 60 11.36 -12.17 -4.41
C LYS A 60 10.33 -11.65 -5.42
N THR A 61 9.66 -10.55 -5.12
CA THR A 61 8.58 -10.02 -5.95
C THR A 61 8.81 -8.54 -6.22
N SER A 62 8.84 -8.16 -7.49
CA SER A 62 9.00 -6.77 -7.93
C SER A 62 7.68 -6.22 -8.47
N PHE A 63 7.40 -4.96 -8.16
CA PHE A 63 6.28 -4.25 -8.77
C PHE A 63 6.51 -4.08 -10.29
N VAL A 64 5.52 -4.45 -11.11
CA VAL A 64 5.58 -4.34 -12.58
C VAL A 64 4.74 -3.16 -13.09
N GLY A 65 3.58 -2.90 -12.50
CA GLY A 65 2.68 -1.82 -12.92
C GLY A 65 1.25 -2.00 -12.42
N ILE A 66 0.39 -1.01 -12.71
CA ILE A 66 -1.05 -1.07 -12.53
C ILE A 66 -1.69 -1.14 -13.92
N GLN A 67 -2.62 -2.08 -14.13
CA GLN A 67 -3.36 -2.21 -15.38
C GLN A 67 -4.86 -2.18 -15.08
N ASN A 68 -5.53 -1.14 -15.57
CA ASN A 68 -6.99 -1.10 -15.56
C ASN A 68 -7.53 -1.99 -16.68
N LEU A 69 -8.45 -2.90 -16.33
CA LEU A 69 -9.17 -3.73 -17.29
C LEU A 69 -10.61 -3.25 -17.36
N LYS A 70 -11.06 -2.85 -18.55
CA LYS A 70 -12.46 -2.50 -18.80
C LYS A 70 -13.24 -3.77 -19.10
N VAL A 71 -14.20 -4.09 -18.24
CA VAL A 71 -15.15 -5.19 -18.48
C VAL A 71 -16.53 -4.58 -18.74
N ALA A 72 -17.23 -5.05 -19.76
CA ALA A 72 -18.64 -4.75 -19.97
C ALA A 72 -19.46 -5.87 -19.33
N HIS A 73 -20.40 -5.51 -18.45
CA HIS A 73 -21.37 -6.44 -17.91
C HIS A 73 -22.75 -6.09 -18.50
N ALA A 74 -23.50 -7.12 -18.90
CA ALA A 74 -24.88 -7.00 -19.34
C ALA A 74 -25.83 -6.80 -18.14
#